data_AF-A0A932YH44-F1
#
_entry.id   AF-A0A932YH44-F1
#
_cell.length_a   1.000
_cell.length_b   1.000
_cell.length_c   1.000
_cell.angle_alpha   90.00
_cell.angle_beta   90.00
_cell.angle_gamma   90.00
#
_symmetry.space_group_name_H-M   'P 1'
#
loop_
_entity.id
_entity.type
_entity.pdbx_description
1 polymer ?
#
loop_
_entity_poly.entity_id
_entity_poly.type
_entity_poly.pdbx_seq_one_letter_code
_entity_poly.pdbx_strand_id
1 'polypeptide(L)'
;MGELSEGKDQSLVGSDPFALAENDVLKAIEETRKSVDGFRAGLEDENEKFKSFSQKALPKKEQELQALTRLSPEEILEKLKGLYDKVVELTNANLPREEIIARIRTEFPDFADYYTILRQEPWGYRLGQAIFAEKVESGS
;
A
#
# COMPACT_ATOMS: atom_id res chain seq x y z
N MET A 1 -13.57 -31.59 25.09
CA MET A 1 -13.19 -30.17 25.17
C MET A 1 -12.38 -29.90 23.91
N GLY A 2 -12.96 -29.21 22.94
CA GLY A 2 -12.32 -28.98 21.65
C GLY A 2 -11.19 -27.98 21.80
N GLU A 3 -10.01 -28.36 21.32
CA GLU A 3 -8.86 -27.48 21.16
C GLU A 3 -9.27 -26.27 20.33
N LEU A 4 -9.27 -25.10 20.95
CA LEU A 4 -9.28 -23.83 20.25
C LEU A 4 -7.93 -23.74 19.54
N SER A 5 -7.89 -24.18 18.28
CA SER A 5 -6.81 -23.82 17.38
C SER A 5 -6.74 -22.29 17.40
N GLU A 6 -5.65 -21.74 17.95
CA GLU A 6 -5.27 -20.34 17.80
C GLU A 6 -5.11 -20.07 16.30
N GLY A 7 -6.24 -19.84 15.64
CA GLY A 7 -6.27 -19.37 14.27
C GLY A 7 -5.54 -18.04 14.27
N LYS A 8 -4.32 -18.03 13.73
CA LYS A 8 -3.66 -16.79 13.29
C LYS A 8 -4.73 -15.98 12.58
N ASP A 9 -5.10 -14.85 13.17
CA ASP A 9 -6.15 -13.98 12.64
C ASP A 9 -5.87 -13.74 11.15
N GLN A 10 -6.67 -14.39 10.30
CA GLN A 10 -6.51 -14.33 8.85
C GLN A 10 -7.16 -13.06 8.29
N SER A 11 -7.80 -12.25 9.14
CA SER A 11 -8.52 -11.06 8.74
C SER A 11 -7.55 -9.96 8.31
N LEU A 12 -7.74 -9.46 7.10
CA LEU A 12 -7.00 -8.30 6.62
C LEU A 12 -7.53 -7.00 7.24
N VAL A 13 -8.80 -6.96 7.66
CA VAL A 13 -9.48 -5.74 8.14
C VAL A 13 -9.75 -5.73 9.65
N GLY A 14 -9.87 -6.88 10.30
CA GLY A 14 -10.24 -6.93 11.73
C GLY A 14 -11.56 -6.20 11.99
N SER A 15 -11.57 -5.28 12.97
CA SER A 15 -12.67 -4.33 13.23
C SER A 15 -12.32 -2.90 12.80
N ASP A 16 -11.33 -2.72 11.91
CA ASP A 16 -10.79 -1.41 11.59
C ASP A 16 -11.73 -0.65 10.64
N PRO A 17 -12.15 0.59 10.99
CA PRO A 17 -12.97 1.41 10.11
C PRO A 17 -12.12 2.00 8.98
N PHE A 18 -12.78 2.46 7.91
CA PHE A 18 -12.15 3.37 6.96
C PHE A 18 -12.10 4.78 7.56
N ALA A 19 -10.90 5.27 7.89
CA ALA A 19 -10.73 6.56 8.58
C ALA A 19 -9.93 7.62 7.79
N LEU A 20 -9.58 7.35 6.54
CA LEU A 20 -8.81 8.28 5.69
C LEU A 20 -9.63 9.51 5.30
N ALA A 21 -9.01 10.68 5.33
CA ALA A 21 -9.57 11.95 4.88
C ALA A 21 -8.68 12.64 3.83
N GLU A 22 -9.18 13.69 3.19
CA GLU A 22 -8.46 14.38 2.09
C GLU A 22 -7.13 14.95 2.56
N ASN A 23 -7.07 15.40 3.82
CA ASN A 23 -5.83 15.87 4.43
C ASN A 23 -4.75 14.79 4.50
N ASP A 24 -5.11 13.52 4.61
CA ASP A 24 -4.12 12.42 4.65
C ASP A 24 -3.54 12.17 3.26
N VAL A 25 -4.37 12.32 2.21
CA VAL A 25 -3.91 12.32 0.81
C VAL A 25 -2.98 13.49 0.54
N LEU A 26 -3.35 14.70 0.98
CA LEU A 26 -2.52 15.90 0.82
C LEU A 26 -1.18 15.77 1.53
N LYS A 27 -1.16 15.26 2.77
CA LYS A 27 0.08 14.96 3.50
C LYS A 27 0.94 13.93 2.74
N ALA A 28 0.34 12.86 2.24
CA ALA A 28 1.07 11.86 1.47
C ALA A 28 1.69 12.44 0.19
N ILE A 29 0.97 13.31 -0.54
CA ILE A 29 1.52 14.04 -1.69
C ILE A 29 2.75 14.87 -1.29
N GLU A 30 2.66 15.60 -0.18
CA GLU A 30 3.77 16.43 0.31
C GLU A 30 4.98 15.59 0.75
N GLU A 31 4.76 14.52 1.51
CA GLU A 31 5.81 13.60 1.94
C GLU A 31 6.49 12.91 0.76
N THR A 32 5.72 12.43 -0.21
CA THR A 32 6.26 11.78 -1.40
C THR A 32 7.00 12.78 -2.28
N ARG A 33 6.55 14.04 -2.39
CA ARG A 33 7.30 15.10 -3.07
C ARG A 33 8.64 15.37 -2.41
N LYS A 34 8.66 15.55 -1.08
CA LYS A 34 9.90 15.71 -0.30
C LYS A 34 10.84 14.52 -0.50
N SER A 35 10.31 13.31 -0.56
CA SER A 35 11.09 12.11 -0.81
C SER A 35 11.70 12.10 -2.22
N VAL A 36 10.93 12.46 -3.25
CA VAL A 36 11.42 12.57 -4.64
C VAL A 36 12.53 13.61 -4.73
N ASP A 37 12.35 14.78 -4.12
CA ASP A 37 13.36 15.84 -4.10
C ASP A 37 14.64 15.38 -3.38
N GLY A 38 14.50 14.67 -2.25
CA GLY A 38 15.62 14.05 -1.54
C GLY A 38 16.37 13.01 -2.38
N PHE A 39 15.65 12.20 -3.15
CA PHE A 39 16.28 11.22 -4.05
C PHE A 39 16.96 11.89 -5.25
N ARG A 40 16.41 12.97 -5.80
CA ARG A 40 17.04 13.77 -6.86
C ARG A 40 18.34 14.41 -6.37
N ALA A 41 18.33 15.01 -5.19
CA ALA A 41 19.54 15.53 -4.55
C ALA A 41 20.57 14.41 -4.30
N GLY A 42 20.11 13.22 -3.91
CA GLY A 42 20.97 12.04 -3.73
C GLY A 42 21.68 11.57 -5.01
N LEU A 43 21.19 11.92 -6.21
CA LEU A 43 21.89 11.61 -7.47
C LEU A 43 23.15 12.45 -7.67
N GLU A 44 23.22 13.61 -7.02
CA GLU A 44 24.35 14.55 -7.07
C GLU A 44 25.31 14.36 -5.88
N ASP A 45 24.99 13.46 -4.95
CA ASP A 45 25.78 13.20 -3.74
C ASP A 45 27.11 12.51 -4.06
N GLU A 46 28.18 12.92 -3.36
CA GLU A 46 29.52 12.35 -3.49
C GLU A 46 29.61 10.92 -2.90
N ASN A 47 28.65 10.54 -2.06
CA ASN A 47 28.55 9.19 -1.51
C ASN A 47 27.93 8.23 -2.52
N GLU A 48 28.78 7.46 -3.20
CA GLU A 48 28.38 6.48 -4.22
C GLU A 48 27.34 5.44 -3.74
N LYS A 49 27.32 5.08 -2.45
CA LYS A 49 26.29 4.18 -1.92
C LYS A 49 24.92 4.85 -1.91
N PHE A 50 24.87 6.11 -1.47
CA PHE A 50 23.64 6.88 -1.42
C PHE A 50 23.14 7.25 -2.82
N LYS A 51 24.06 7.60 -3.72
CA LYS A 51 23.78 7.83 -5.15
C LYS A 51 23.22 6.59 -5.83
N SER A 52 23.85 5.42 -5.66
CA SER A 52 23.34 4.17 -6.22
C SER A 52 21.96 3.78 -5.66
N PHE A 53 21.75 3.98 -4.36
CA PHE A 53 20.45 3.79 -3.73
C PHE A 53 19.39 4.72 -4.33
N SER A 54 19.72 6.01 -4.48
CA SER A 54 18.83 7.02 -5.03
C SER A 54 18.46 6.73 -6.49
N GLN A 55 19.43 6.30 -7.31
CA GLN A 55 19.17 5.84 -8.69
C GLN A 55 18.16 4.69 -8.77
N LYS A 56 18.22 3.75 -7.81
CA LYS A 56 17.30 2.61 -7.77
C LYS A 56 15.92 2.98 -7.22
N ALA A 57 15.85 3.87 -6.23
CA ALA A 57 14.62 4.22 -5.53
C ALA A 57 13.79 5.29 -6.26
N LEU A 58 14.44 6.24 -6.95
CA LEU A 58 13.81 7.40 -7.55
C LEU A 58 12.66 7.05 -8.52
N PRO A 59 12.81 6.11 -9.49
CA PRO A 59 11.73 5.83 -10.44
C PRO A 59 10.43 5.38 -9.77
N LYS A 60 10.55 4.54 -8.73
CA LYS A 60 9.39 4.07 -7.96
C LYS A 60 8.71 5.22 -7.22
N LYS A 61 9.50 6.16 -6.67
CA LYS A 61 8.97 7.31 -5.93
C LYS A 61 8.35 8.37 -6.85
N GLU A 62 8.88 8.54 -8.06
CA GLU A 62 8.25 9.38 -9.08
C GLU A 62 6.92 8.79 -9.57
N GLN A 63 6.85 7.46 -9.75
CA GLN A 63 5.59 6.78 -10.07
C GLN A 63 4.55 6.97 -8.95
N GLU A 64 4.95 6.81 -7.70
CA GLU A 64 4.09 7.05 -6.53
C GLU A 64 3.56 8.50 -6.52
N LEU A 65 4.45 9.50 -6.71
CA LEU A 65 4.06 10.90 -6.77
C LEU A 65 3.10 11.17 -7.93
N GLN A 66 3.34 10.56 -9.09
CA GLN A 66 2.48 10.69 -10.25
C GLN A 66 1.09 10.13 -9.97
N ALA A 67 0.97 8.95 -9.35
CA ALA A 67 -0.32 8.37 -8.97
C ALA A 67 -1.08 9.28 -7.99
N LEU A 68 -0.39 9.81 -7.00
CA LEU A 68 -0.96 10.70 -5.98
C LEU A 68 -1.35 12.09 -6.50
N THR A 69 -0.81 12.52 -7.64
CA THR A 69 -1.08 13.86 -8.21
C THR A 69 -1.90 13.84 -9.50
N ARG A 70 -2.14 12.65 -10.07
CA ARG A 70 -2.94 12.47 -11.28
C ARG A 70 -4.44 12.64 -11.02
N LEU A 71 -4.89 12.30 -9.82
CA LEU A 71 -6.28 12.37 -9.38
C LEU A 71 -6.43 13.46 -8.31
N SER A 72 -7.65 13.97 -8.15
CA SER A 72 -7.98 14.82 -7.00
C SER A 72 -7.94 14.00 -5.68
N PRO A 73 -7.74 14.66 -4.53
CA PRO A 73 -7.79 13.98 -3.23
C PRO A 73 -9.10 13.20 -3.00
N GLU A 74 -10.23 13.74 -3.42
CA GLU A 74 -11.54 13.09 -3.35
C GLU A 74 -11.57 11.81 -4.18
N GLU A 75 -11.15 11.83 -5.44
CA GLU A 75 -11.08 10.65 -6.30
C GLU A 75 -10.14 9.56 -5.74
N ILE A 76 -9.03 9.97 -5.12
CA ILE A 76 -8.12 9.04 -4.43
C ILE A 76 -8.85 8.38 -3.25
N LEU A 77 -9.56 9.16 -2.42
CA LEU A 77 -10.33 8.59 -1.31
C LEU A 77 -11.42 7.64 -1.77
N GLU A 78 -12.17 7.99 -2.81
CA GLU A 78 -13.19 7.09 -3.38
C GLU A 78 -12.56 5.78 -3.83
N LYS A 79 -11.40 5.84 -4.48
CA LYS A 79 -10.65 4.65 -4.89
C LYS A 79 -10.18 3.82 -3.70
N LEU A 80 -9.61 4.44 -2.67
CA LEU A 80 -9.16 3.76 -1.46
C LEU A 80 -10.33 3.18 -0.66
N LYS A 81 -11.47 3.86 -0.66
CA LYS A 81 -12.71 3.36 -0.07
C LYS A 81 -13.23 2.15 -0.82
N GLY A 82 -13.23 2.17 -2.16
CA GLY A 82 -13.59 1.01 -2.97
C GLY A 82 -12.68 -0.19 -2.71
N LEU A 83 -11.37 0.04 -2.53
CA LEU A 83 -10.44 -1.00 -2.11
C LEU A 83 -10.79 -1.55 -0.72
N TYR A 84 -11.00 -0.67 0.27
CA TYR A 84 -11.40 -1.08 1.61
C TYR A 84 -12.69 -1.91 1.61
N ASP A 85 -13.74 -1.41 0.96
CA ASP A 85 -15.03 -2.08 0.88
C ASP A 85 -14.88 -3.48 0.24
N LYS A 86 -14.01 -3.61 -0.78
CA LYS A 86 -13.71 -4.90 -1.39
C LYS A 86 -12.98 -5.86 -0.45
N VAL A 87 -11.98 -5.36 0.28
CA VAL A 87 -11.25 -6.19 1.25
C VAL A 87 -12.20 -6.67 2.37
N VAL A 88 -13.11 -5.81 2.84
CA VAL A 88 -14.16 -6.16 3.81
C VAL A 88 -15.09 -7.23 3.23
N GLU A 89 -15.60 -7.04 2.01
CA GLU A 89 -16.47 -7.99 1.33
C GLU A 89 -15.81 -9.38 1.26
N LEU A 90 -14.57 -9.45 0.77
CA LEU A 90 -13.85 -10.71 0.58
C LEU A 90 -13.48 -11.38 1.91
N THR A 91 -13.18 -10.59 2.94
CA THR A 91 -12.91 -11.10 4.30
C THR A 91 -14.19 -11.68 4.92
N ASN A 92 -15.33 -11.00 4.77
CA ASN A 92 -16.62 -11.47 5.29
C ASN A 92 -17.18 -12.67 4.53
N ALA A 93 -16.76 -12.86 3.26
CA ALA A 93 -17.04 -14.07 2.50
C ALA A 93 -16.24 -15.30 2.99
N ASN A 94 -15.38 -15.14 4.01
CA ASN A 94 -14.56 -16.19 4.61
C ASN A 94 -13.68 -16.91 3.57
N LEU A 95 -13.21 -16.16 2.57
CA LEU A 95 -12.29 -16.67 1.56
C LEU A 95 -10.87 -16.85 2.15
N PRO A 96 -10.09 -17.82 1.64
CA PRO A 96 -8.69 -17.94 2.00
C PRO A 96 -7.92 -16.66 1.68
N ARG A 97 -6.98 -16.27 2.55
CA ARG A 97 -6.19 -15.03 2.43
C ARG A 97 -5.52 -14.88 1.05
N GLU A 98 -4.96 -15.96 0.52
CA GLU A 98 -4.31 -16.01 -0.80
C GLU A 98 -5.29 -15.64 -1.92
N GLU A 99 -6.53 -16.12 -1.86
CA GLU A 99 -7.58 -15.79 -2.83
C GLU A 99 -7.99 -14.31 -2.72
N ILE A 100 -8.10 -13.79 -1.49
CA ILE A 100 -8.37 -12.36 -1.26
C ILE A 100 -7.27 -11.52 -1.92
N ILE A 101 -6.00 -11.85 -1.66
CA ILE A 101 -4.87 -11.14 -2.25
C ILE A 101 -4.89 -11.21 -3.77
N ALA A 102 -5.09 -12.40 -4.34
CA ALA A 102 -5.14 -12.58 -5.79
C ALA A 102 -6.21 -11.68 -6.42
N ARG A 103 -7.42 -11.64 -5.86
CA ARG A 103 -8.51 -10.77 -6.33
C ARG A 103 -8.15 -9.29 -6.21
N ILE A 104 -7.62 -8.86 -5.07
CA ILE A 104 -7.19 -7.46 -4.88
C ILE A 104 -6.11 -7.06 -5.90
N ARG A 105 -5.14 -7.93 -6.19
CA ARG A 105 -4.10 -7.65 -7.19
C ARG A 105 -4.66 -7.54 -8.61
N THR A 106 -5.71 -8.29 -8.92
CA THR A 106 -6.38 -8.24 -10.23
C THR A 106 -7.28 -7.02 -10.36
N GLU A 107 -8.06 -6.70 -9.33
CA GLU A 107 -9.04 -5.60 -9.36
C GLU A 107 -8.40 -4.23 -9.09
N PHE A 108 -7.33 -4.19 -8.29
CA PHE A 108 -6.59 -2.98 -7.91
C PHE A 108 -5.09 -3.14 -8.21
N PRO A 109 -4.69 -3.28 -9.50
CA PRO A 109 -3.30 -3.55 -9.86
C PRO A 109 -2.34 -2.42 -9.48
N ASP A 110 -2.86 -1.20 -9.32
CA ASP A 110 -2.11 0.00 -8.94
C ASP A 110 -2.14 0.31 -7.43
N PHE A 111 -2.67 -0.59 -6.58
CA PHE A 111 -2.77 -0.34 -5.13
C PHE A 111 -1.40 0.02 -4.50
N ALA A 112 -0.32 -0.57 -5.03
CA ALA A 112 1.03 -0.37 -4.52
C ALA A 112 1.51 1.09 -4.65
N ASP A 113 0.98 1.82 -5.63
CA ASP A 113 1.28 3.23 -5.87
C ASP A 113 0.62 4.14 -4.81
N TYR A 114 -0.39 3.64 -4.09
CA TYR A 114 -1.04 4.34 -2.97
C TYR A 114 -0.58 3.84 -1.60
N TYR A 115 0.44 2.97 -1.55
CA TYR A 115 0.83 2.30 -0.31
C TYR A 115 1.28 3.28 0.80
N THR A 116 1.80 4.46 0.45
CA THR A 116 2.17 5.50 1.42
C THR A 116 0.98 6.05 2.21
N ILE A 117 -0.22 6.08 1.60
CA ILE A 117 -1.48 6.40 2.30
C ILE A 117 -1.98 5.15 3.03
N LEU A 118 -2.07 4.01 2.33
CA LEU A 118 -2.63 2.78 2.89
C LEU A 118 -1.95 2.33 4.18
N ARG A 119 -0.62 2.46 4.27
CA ARG A 119 0.15 2.04 5.45
C ARG A 119 -0.13 2.87 6.71
N GLN A 120 -0.84 4.00 6.59
CA GLN A 120 -1.27 4.80 7.74
C GLN A 120 -2.43 4.12 8.48
N GLU A 121 -3.18 3.27 7.78
CA GLU A 121 -4.27 2.49 8.33
C GLU A 121 -3.80 1.07 8.67
N PRO A 122 -4.22 0.48 9.82
CA PRO A 122 -3.82 -0.88 10.18
C PRO A 122 -4.20 -1.94 9.13
N TRP A 123 -5.40 -1.83 8.53
CA TRP A 123 -5.85 -2.74 7.47
C TRP A 123 -5.01 -2.60 6.20
N GLY A 124 -4.67 -1.37 5.81
CA GLY A 124 -3.87 -1.12 4.60
C GLY A 124 -2.42 -1.58 4.77
N TYR A 125 -1.87 -1.45 5.99
CA TYR A 125 -0.57 -2.03 6.32
C TYR A 125 -0.57 -3.56 6.24
N ARG A 126 -1.56 -4.24 6.84
CA ARG A 126 -1.66 -5.71 6.78
C ARG A 126 -1.88 -6.22 5.35
N LEU A 127 -2.70 -5.53 4.56
CA LEU A 127 -2.91 -5.83 3.14
C LEU A 127 -1.58 -5.71 2.36
N GLY A 128 -0.84 -4.63 2.55
CA GLY A 128 0.46 -4.45 1.92
C GLY A 128 1.46 -5.53 2.30
N GLN A 129 1.59 -5.84 3.60
CA GLN A 129 2.44 -6.94 4.08
C GLN A 129 2.06 -8.28 3.43
N ALA A 130 0.76 -8.56 3.31
CA ALA A 130 0.26 -9.78 2.69
C ALA A 130 0.70 -9.87 1.21
N ILE A 131 0.45 -8.82 0.44
CA ILE A 131 0.72 -8.78 -1.00
C ILE A 131 2.23 -8.82 -1.28
N PHE A 132 3.04 -8.12 -0.47
CA PHE A 132 4.49 -8.08 -0.66
C PHE A 132 5.18 -9.37 -0.21
N ALA A 133 4.64 -10.08 0.80
CA ALA A 133 5.16 -11.37 1.22
C ALA A 133 4.97 -12.46 0.15
N GLU A 134 3.80 -12.55 -0.48
CA GLU A 134 3.57 -13.53 -1.57
C GLU A 134 4.46 -13.31 -2.79
N LYS A 135 4.85 -12.05 -3.06
CA LYS A 135 5.81 -11.74 -4.13
C LYS A 135 7.20 -12.37 -3.89
N VAL A 136 7.57 -12.62 -2.63
CA VAL A 136 8.85 -13.25 -2.28
C VAL A 136 8.77 -14.76 -2.46
N GLU A 137 7.64 -15.38 -2.14
CA GLU A 137 7.46 -16.84 -2.26
C GLU A 137 7.20 -17.30 -3.70
N SER A 138 6.55 -16.47 -4.52
CA SER A 138 6.30 -16.77 -5.95
C SER A 138 7.48 -16.42 -6.88
N GLY A 139 8.60 -15.93 -6.33
CA GLY A 139 9.79 -15.49 -7.06
C GLY A 139 11.04 -16.33 -6.81
N SER A 140 10.88 -17.54 -6.25
CA SER A 140 11.95 -18.54 -6.08
C SER A 140 11.91 -19.60 -7.18
#